data_AF-A0A9W8Y185-F1
#
_entry.id   AF-A0A9W8Y185-F1
#
_cell.length_a   1.000
_cell.length_b   1.000
_cell.length_c   1.000
_cell.angle_alpha   90.00
_cell.angle_beta   90.00
_cell.angle_gamma   90.00
#
_symmetry.space_group_name_H-M   'P 1'
#
loop_
_entity.id
_entity.type
_entity.pdbx_description
1 polymer ?
#
loop_
_entity_poly.entity_id
_entity_poly.type
_entity_poly.pdbx_seq_one_letter_code
_entity_poly.pdbx_strand_id
1 'polypeptide(L)'
;MADVEDIMSMRQIFAEQYVKLPLLVDTDTFTGKTYIVTGSNNGLGLETARHLVRCSATRVILAVRNIAAGETAKADIERTTGRKGVAEVWQLDLSYTASVKEFVKKAEKELDRVDGLIENAGVYLDSWTVAEGGMETTMTVNVVNTMFLGVLMMPKLMESAKKHNIKPCVVFLVSGLGFTPQAQKELAKGGKDNILQGLNDPKQQNMDQR
;
A
#
# COMPACT_ATOMS: atom_id res chain seq x y z
N MET A 1 16.94 -16.00 24.57
CA MET A 1 18.00 -14.99 24.40
C MET A 1 17.75 -14.36 23.06
N ALA A 2 17.30 -13.10 23.01
CA ALA A 2 17.22 -12.39 21.73
C ALA A 2 18.64 -12.29 21.17
N ASP A 3 18.83 -12.73 19.93
CA ASP A 3 20.15 -12.74 19.29
C ASP A 3 20.73 -11.33 19.28
N VAL A 4 22.02 -11.22 19.54
CA VAL A 4 22.74 -9.94 19.65
C VAL A 4 22.66 -9.12 18.33
N GLU A 5 22.45 -9.79 17.19
CA GLU A 5 22.13 -9.17 15.90
C GLU A 5 20.77 -8.44 15.91
N ASP A 6 19.77 -9.01 16.57
CA ASP A 6 18.39 -8.48 16.63
C ASP A 6 18.33 -7.21 17.51
N ILE A 7 19.14 -7.18 18.58
CA ILE A 7 19.29 -6.02 19.47
C ILE A 7 20.07 -4.88 18.80
N MET A 8 21.06 -5.20 17.97
CA MET A 8 21.79 -4.20 17.15
C MET A 8 20.88 -3.58 16.07
N SER A 9 20.03 -4.39 15.44
CA SER A 9 19.01 -3.97 14.45
C SER A 9 17.96 -3.00 15.05
N MET A 10 17.36 -3.35 16.18
CA MET A 10 16.31 -2.53 16.80
C MET A 10 16.84 -1.16 17.27
N ARG A 11 18.02 -1.13 17.91
CA ARG A 11 18.65 0.13 18.32
C ARG A 11 18.96 1.04 17.15
N GLN A 12 19.40 0.48 16.02
CA GLN A 12 19.65 1.22 14.80
C GLN A 12 18.35 1.78 14.20
N ILE A 13 17.29 0.96 14.13
CA ILE A 13 15.96 1.43 13.70
C ILE A 13 15.49 2.61 14.56
N PHE A 14 15.57 2.49 15.89
CA PHE A 14 15.20 3.57 16.80
C PHE A 14 16.09 4.81 16.63
N ALA A 15 17.41 4.65 16.49
CA ALA A 15 18.33 5.77 16.27
C ALA A 15 18.05 6.50 14.95
N GLU A 16 17.74 5.75 13.89
CA GLU A 16 17.40 6.28 12.56
C GLU A 16 16.05 7.02 12.55
N GLN A 17 15.09 6.66 13.42
CA GLN A 17 13.85 7.43 13.60
C GLN A 17 14.08 8.86 14.09
N TYR A 18 15.19 9.12 14.81
CA TYR A 18 15.53 10.45 15.35
C TYR A 18 16.43 11.28 14.43
N VAL A 19 16.85 10.73 13.29
CA VAL A 19 17.54 11.52 12.26
C VAL A 19 16.47 12.33 11.51
N LYS A 20 16.65 13.64 11.41
CA LYS A 20 15.86 14.46 10.47
C LYS A 20 16.17 13.95 9.06
N LEU A 21 15.37 13.01 8.56
CA LEU A 21 15.41 12.57 7.17
C LEU A 21 15.13 13.79 6.29
N PRO A 22 16.09 14.30 5.49
CA PRO A 22 15.79 15.38 4.58
C PRO A 22 15.17 14.76 3.33
N LEU A 23 13.84 14.77 3.25
CA LEU A 23 13.18 14.92 1.96
C LEU A 23 12.83 16.40 1.83
N LEU A 24 13.83 17.20 1.47
CA LEU A 24 13.62 18.56 1.00
C LEU A 24 13.01 18.48 -0.40
N VAL A 25 11.74 18.10 -0.46
CA VAL A 25 10.94 18.31 -1.66
C VAL A 25 10.30 19.68 -1.53
N ASP A 26 10.57 20.52 -2.52
CA ASP A 26 9.96 21.84 -2.64
C ASP A 26 8.44 21.71 -2.68
N THR A 27 7.75 22.76 -2.24
CA THR A 27 6.29 22.76 -2.14
C THR A 27 5.60 22.58 -3.49
N ASP A 28 6.29 22.77 -4.61
CA ASP A 28 5.78 22.65 -5.98
C ASP A 28 6.17 21.33 -6.68
N THR A 29 6.93 20.45 -6.01
CA THR A 29 7.48 19.19 -6.57
C THR A 29 6.46 18.33 -7.33
N PHE A 30 5.20 18.32 -6.87
CA PHE A 30 4.14 17.49 -7.43
C PHE A 30 3.07 18.26 -8.22
N THR A 31 3.33 19.52 -8.55
CA THR A 31 2.43 20.32 -9.39
C THR A 31 2.09 19.61 -10.69
N GLY A 32 0.79 19.53 -11.02
CA GLY A 32 0.30 18.87 -12.23
C GLY A 32 0.22 17.35 -12.14
N LYS A 33 0.61 16.74 -11.01
CA LYS A 33 0.70 15.28 -10.85
C LYS A 33 -0.50 14.68 -10.12
N THR A 34 -0.84 13.46 -10.48
CA THR A 34 -1.93 12.66 -9.87
C THR A 34 -1.39 11.38 -9.25
N TYR A 35 -1.77 11.10 -8.01
CA TYR A 35 -1.32 9.91 -7.27
C TYR A 35 -2.48 9.09 -6.74
N ILE A 36 -2.27 7.78 -6.62
CA ILE A 36 -3.15 6.85 -5.92
C ILE A 36 -2.37 6.29 -4.74
N VAL A 37 -2.96 6.33 -3.54
CA VAL A 37 -2.38 5.75 -2.32
C VAL A 37 -3.38 4.78 -1.71
N THR A 38 -3.00 3.50 -1.61
CA THR A 38 -3.86 2.48 -0.97
C THR A 38 -3.66 2.48 0.54
N GLY A 39 -4.74 2.23 1.30
CA GLY A 39 -4.68 2.19 2.76
C GLY A 39 -4.36 3.56 3.38
N SER A 40 -4.79 4.64 2.74
CA SER A 40 -4.43 6.01 3.08
C SER A 40 -5.35 6.68 4.11
N ASN A 41 -6.14 5.90 4.86
CA ASN A 41 -6.99 6.43 5.93
C ASN A 41 -6.25 6.54 7.28
N ASN A 42 -5.08 5.92 7.43
CA ASN A 42 -4.26 5.99 8.64
C ASN A 42 -2.77 5.75 8.33
N GLY A 43 -1.93 5.86 9.37
CA GLY A 43 -0.52 5.45 9.32
C GLY A 43 0.30 6.10 8.20
N LEU A 44 1.20 5.31 7.61
CA LEU A 44 2.10 5.77 6.54
C LEU A 44 1.36 6.20 5.28
N GLY A 45 0.26 5.52 4.92
CA GLY A 45 -0.55 5.89 3.76
C GLY A 45 -1.19 7.27 3.91
N LEU A 46 -1.72 7.58 5.09
CA LEU A 46 -2.30 8.90 5.40
C LEU A 46 -1.23 10.00 5.30
N GLU A 47 -0.08 9.82 5.93
CA GLU A 47 0.98 10.83 5.88
C GLU A 47 1.61 10.96 4.50
N THR A 48 1.70 9.87 3.73
CA THR A 48 2.11 9.91 2.32
C THR A 48 1.14 10.76 1.51
N ALA A 49 -0.17 10.51 1.63
CA ALA A 49 -1.17 11.30 0.93
C ALA A 49 -1.14 12.78 1.35
N ARG A 50 -1.03 13.06 2.66
CA ARG A 50 -0.89 14.42 3.20
C ARG A 50 0.33 15.13 2.62
N HIS A 51 1.46 14.44 2.53
CA HIS A 51 2.70 14.98 2.01
C HIS A 51 2.58 15.30 0.51
N LEU A 52 1.97 14.41 -0.28
CA LEU A 52 1.68 14.65 -1.70
C LEU A 52 0.82 15.90 -1.90
N VAL A 53 -0.25 16.06 -1.10
CA VAL A 53 -1.10 17.26 -1.12
C VAL A 53 -0.31 18.51 -0.74
N ARG A 54 0.47 18.45 0.35
CA ARG A 54 1.30 19.56 0.83
C ARG A 54 2.29 20.04 -0.23
N CYS A 55 2.86 19.11 -0.99
CA CYS A 55 3.84 19.36 -2.06
C CYS A 55 3.19 19.55 -3.45
N SER A 56 1.97 20.08 -3.48
CA SER A 56 1.27 20.52 -4.69
C SER A 56 0.80 19.49 -5.69
N ALA A 57 0.60 18.24 -5.29
CA ALA A 57 -0.17 17.31 -6.13
C ALA A 57 -1.49 17.95 -6.58
N THR A 58 -1.84 17.74 -7.85
CA THR A 58 -3.11 18.23 -8.41
C THR A 58 -4.27 17.36 -7.91
N ARG A 59 -4.04 16.05 -7.78
CA ARG A 59 -5.06 15.09 -7.37
C ARG A 59 -4.42 13.94 -6.60
N VAL A 60 -5.00 13.57 -5.46
CA VAL A 60 -4.56 12.42 -4.64
C VAL A 60 -5.76 11.55 -4.33
N ILE A 61 -5.76 10.33 -4.86
CA ILE A 61 -6.81 9.35 -4.60
C ILE A 61 -6.47 8.59 -3.32
N LEU A 62 -7.31 8.77 -2.31
CA LEU A 62 -7.30 8.01 -1.08
C LEU A 62 -8.07 6.70 -1.32
N ALA A 63 -7.36 5.65 -1.72
CA ALA A 63 -7.95 4.35 -2.00
C ALA A 63 -8.08 3.54 -0.70
N VAL A 64 -9.30 3.43 -0.19
CA VAL A 64 -9.56 2.91 1.17
C VAL A 64 -10.70 1.92 1.17
N ARG A 65 -10.65 0.95 2.10
CA ARG A 65 -11.75 -0.01 2.30
C ARG A 65 -13.01 0.65 2.85
N ASN A 66 -12.84 1.50 3.87
CA ASN A 66 -13.94 2.18 4.56
C ASN A 66 -13.99 3.66 4.15
N ILE A 67 -15.03 4.03 3.39
CA ILE A 67 -15.22 5.39 2.89
C ILE A 67 -15.32 6.42 4.03
N ALA A 68 -16.04 6.13 5.13
CA ALA A 68 -16.18 7.07 6.24
C ALA A 68 -14.83 7.39 6.92
N ALA A 69 -13.97 6.38 7.07
CA ALA A 69 -12.60 6.57 7.55
C ALA A 69 -11.76 7.37 6.55
N GLY A 70 -11.94 7.14 5.25
CA GLY A 70 -11.31 7.93 4.19
C GLY A 70 -11.73 9.40 4.20
N GLU A 71 -13.02 9.68 4.39
CA GLU A 71 -13.53 11.06 4.47
C GLU A 71 -13.00 11.79 5.71
N THR A 72 -12.86 11.07 6.83
CA THR A 72 -12.18 11.59 8.02
C THR A 72 -10.73 11.96 7.73
N ALA A 73 -9.99 11.07 7.05
CA ALA A 73 -8.62 11.31 6.62
C ALA A 73 -8.50 12.48 5.63
N LYS A 74 -9.41 12.58 4.65
CA LYS A 74 -9.48 13.70 3.72
C LYS A 74 -9.66 15.03 4.45
N ALA A 75 -10.65 15.12 5.34
CA ALA A 75 -10.89 16.34 6.11
C ALA A 75 -9.67 16.76 6.93
N ASP A 76 -8.95 15.79 7.50
CA ASP A 76 -7.72 16.03 8.23
C ASP A 76 -6.57 16.52 7.33
N ILE A 77 -6.40 15.93 6.13
CA ILE A 77 -5.43 16.39 5.13
C ILE A 77 -5.74 17.83 4.71
N GLU A 78 -6.99 18.13 4.36
CA GLU A 78 -7.38 19.49 3.92
C GLU A 78 -7.15 20.52 5.02
N ARG A 79 -7.49 20.19 6.27
CA ARG A 79 -7.31 21.06 7.44
C ARG A 79 -5.82 21.35 7.70
N THR A 80 -4.97 20.33 7.65
CA THR A 80 -3.54 20.45 8.02
C THR A 80 -2.67 20.99 6.90
N THR A 81 -3.08 20.83 5.64
CA THR A 81 -2.34 21.36 4.48
C THR A 81 -2.88 22.71 4.00
N GLY A 82 -4.10 23.07 4.38
CA GLY A 82 -4.80 24.26 3.89
C GLY A 82 -5.30 24.13 2.43
N ARG A 83 -5.16 22.96 1.81
CA ARG A 83 -5.51 22.71 0.41
C ARG A 83 -6.75 21.83 0.32
N LYS A 84 -7.82 22.39 -0.23
CA LYS A 84 -9.12 21.71 -0.38
C LYS A 84 -9.29 21.16 -1.79
N GLY A 85 -10.05 20.07 -1.92
CA GLY A 85 -10.42 19.50 -3.22
C GLY A 85 -9.30 18.77 -3.95
N VAL A 86 -8.13 18.58 -3.33
CA VAL A 86 -7.01 17.81 -3.91
C VAL A 86 -7.16 16.32 -3.60
N ALA A 87 -7.60 15.99 -2.38
CA ALA A 87 -7.77 14.61 -1.95
C ALA A 87 -9.20 14.11 -2.24
N GLU A 88 -9.31 12.91 -2.80
CA GLU A 88 -10.58 12.26 -3.14
C GLU A 88 -10.63 10.85 -2.57
N VAL A 89 -11.75 10.47 -1.95
CA VAL A 89 -11.90 9.16 -1.32
C VAL A 89 -12.55 8.19 -2.30
N TRP A 90 -11.84 7.12 -2.63
CA TRP A 90 -12.33 6.07 -3.51
C TRP A 90 -12.33 4.74 -2.77
N GLN A 91 -13.37 3.93 -2.97
CA GLN A 91 -13.45 2.62 -2.35
C GLN A 91 -12.46 1.67 -3.03
N LEU A 92 -11.66 0.97 -2.23
CA LEU A 92 -10.83 -0.16 -2.66
C LEU A 92 -10.73 -1.15 -1.48
N ASP A 93 -11.29 -2.33 -1.65
CA ASP A 93 -11.13 -3.44 -0.71
C ASP A 93 -10.29 -4.55 -1.35
N LEU A 94 -9.02 -4.63 -0.95
CA LEU A 94 -8.08 -5.65 -1.41
C LEU A 94 -8.42 -7.07 -0.91
N SER A 95 -9.44 -7.25 -0.06
CA SER A 95 -9.94 -8.60 0.27
C SER A 95 -10.91 -9.16 -0.78
N TYR A 96 -11.34 -8.34 -1.74
CA TYR A 96 -12.22 -8.73 -2.84
C TYR A 96 -11.62 -8.37 -4.20
N THR A 97 -11.38 -9.38 -5.03
CA THR A 97 -10.85 -9.24 -6.40
C THR A 97 -11.81 -8.42 -7.27
N ALA A 98 -13.12 -8.56 -7.05
CA ALA A 98 -14.13 -7.75 -7.72
C ALA A 98 -13.94 -6.24 -7.45
N SER A 99 -13.66 -5.87 -6.19
CA SER A 99 -13.41 -4.48 -5.80
C SER A 99 -12.17 -3.91 -6.50
N VAL A 100 -11.10 -4.71 -6.62
CA VAL A 100 -9.89 -4.32 -7.37
C VAL A 100 -10.23 -4.00 -8.83
N LYS A 101 -10.98 -4.87 -9.50
CA LYS A 101 -11.38 -4.68 -10.91
C LYS A 101 -12.27 -3.44 -11.09
N GLU A 102 -13.21 -3.21 -10.18
CA GLU A 102 -14.07 -2.03 -10.20
C GLU A 102 -13.27 -0.74 -10.01
N PHE A 103 -12.32 -0.74 -9.06
CA PHE A 103 -11.43 0.38 -8.83
C PHE A 103 -10.60 0.70 -10.08
N VAL A 104 -9.98 -0.30 -10.71
CA VAL A 104 -9.19 -0.14 -11.94
C VAL A 104 -10.06 0.43 -13.05
N LYS A 105 -11.25 -0.13 -13.29
CA LYS A 105 -12.17 0.35 -14.32
C LYS A 105 -12.56 1.82 -14.09
N LYS A 106 -12.77 2.21 -12.83
CA LYS A 106 -13.03 3.61 -12.47
C LYS A 106 -11.80 4.48 -12.75
N ALA A 107 -10.60 4.03 -12.38
CA ALA A 107 -9.36 4.76 -12.62
C ALA A 107 -9.08 4.97 -14.11
N GLU A 108 -9.28 3.94 -14.94
CA GLU A 108 -9.14 4.03 -16.39
C GLU A 108 -10.09 5.07 -17.00
N LYS A 109 -11.34 5.10 -16.51
CA LYS A 109 -12.40 5.98 -17.00
C LYS A 109 -12.25 7.43 -16.53
N GLU A 110 -11.92 7.65 -15.26
CA GLU A 110 -12.04 8.96 -14.60
C GLU A 110 -10.70 9.67 -14.35
N LEU A 111 -9.57 8.96 -14.42
CA LEU A 111 -8.25 9.59 -14.30
C LEU A 111 -7.70 9.83 -15.69
N ASP A 112 -7.40 11.07 -16.05
CA ASP A 112 -6.70 11.36 -17.30
C ASP A 112 -5.20 11.03 -17.23
N ARG A 113 -4.66 11.01 -16.01
CA ARG A 113 -3.24 10.93 -15.69
C ARG A 113 -3.03 10.21 -14.36
N VAL A 114 -2.02 9.38 -14.28
CA VAL A 114 -1.50 8.79 -13.04
C VAL A 114 0.03 8.85 -13.07
N ASP A 115 0.63 9.62 -12.16
CA ASP A 115 2.08 9.78 -12.01
C ASP A 115 2.65 8.80 -10.97
N GLY A 116 1.83 8.30 -10.05
CA GLY A 116 2.25 7.23 -9.14
C GLY A 116 1.13 6.42 -8.52
N LEU A 117 1.39 5.13 -8.35
CA LEU A 117 0.59 4.18 -7.59
C LEU A 117 1.41 3.73 -6.37
N ILE A 118 0.94 4.09 -5.18
CA ILE A 118 1.57 3.73 -3.91
C ILE A 118 0.72 2.66 -3.25
N GLU A 119 1.15 1.42 -3.41
CA GLU A 119 0.56 0.21 -2.81
C GLU A 119 0.99 0.10 -1.35
N ASN A 120 0.31 0.81 -0.46
CA ASN A 120 0.59 0.87 0.97
C ASN A 120 -0.37 0.03 1.83
N ALA A 121 -1.58 -0.26 1.34
CA ALA A 121 -2.56 -1.03 2.10
C ALA A 121 -1.98 -2.38 2.53
N GLY A 122 -2.12 -2.68 3.82
CA GLY A 122 -1.76 -3.96 4.39
C GLY A 122 -2.53 -4.23 5.67
N VAL A 123 -2.69 -5.50 6.01
CA VAL A 123 -3.29 -5.96 7.26
C VAL A 123 -2.32 -6.86 8.01
N TYR A 124 -2.46 -6.87 9.33
CA TYR A 124 -1.80 -7.80 10.24
C TYR A 124 -2.90 -8.34 11.16
N LEU A 125 -3.12 -9.65 11.13
CA LEU A 125 -4.24 -10.30 11.81
C LEU A 125 -3.72 -11.39 12.73
N ASP A 126 -4.12 -11.34 14.00
CA ASP A 126 -3.74 -12.33 15.03
C ASP A 126 -4.47 -13.68 14.86
N SER A 127 -5.38 -13.78 13.90
CA SER A 127 -6.17 -14.99 13.64
C SER A 127 -6.28 -15.29 12.16
N TRP A 128 -6.32 -16.58 11.84
CA TRP A 128 -6.53 -17.02 10.48
C TRP A 128 -7.97 -16.72 10.06
N THR A 129 -8.10 -15.95 8.98
CA THR A 129 -9.39 -15.58 8.39
C THR A 129 -9.31 -15.73 6.88
N VAL A 130 -10.47 -15.80 6.24
CA VAL A 130 -10.58 -16.08 4.81
C VAL A 130 -11.20 -14.89 4.11
N ALA A 131 -10.55 -14.45 3.03
CA ALA A 131 -11.05 -13.45 2.11
C ALA A 131 -11.81 -14.10 0.93
N GLU A 132 -12.18 -13.30 -0.08
CA GLU A 132 -12.86 -13.82 -1.27
C GLU A 132 -12.07 -14.97 -1.92
N GLY A 133 -12.77 -16.04 -2.32
CA GLY A 133 -12.15 -17.16 -3.03
C GLY A 133 -11.47 -18.21 -2.16
N GLY A 134 -11.63 -18.16 -0.83
CA GLY A 134 -11.14 -19.22 0.07
C GLY A 134 -9.66 -19.06 0.45
N MET A 135 -9.08 -17.89 0.20
CA MET A 135 -7.68 -17.60 0.48
C MET A 135 -7.51 -16.81 1.79
N GLU A 136 -6.44 -17.07 2.53
CA GLU A 136 -6.12 -16.39 3.78
C GLU A 136 -6.03 -14.87 3.57
N THR A 137 -6.64 -14.11 4.48
CA THR A 137 -6.88 -12.66 4.31
C THR A 137 -5.59 -11.86 4.15
N THR A 138 -4.58 -12.10 4.99
CA THR A 138 -3.30 -11.38 4.97
C THR A 138 -2.57 -11.60 3.65
N MET A 139 -2.50 -12.85 3.18
CA MET A 139 -1.93 -13.19 1.88
C MET A 139 -2.74 -12.59 0.72
N THR A 140 -4.07 -12.62 0.82
CA THR A 140 -4.96 -12.04 -0.20
C THR A 140 -4.73 -10.54 -0.32
N VAL A 141 -4.76 -9.82 0.81
CA VAL A 141 -4.63 -8.37 0.85
C VAL A 141 -3.20 -7.94 0.52
N ASN A 142 -2.20 -8.41 1.27
CA ASN A 142 -0.84 -7.85 1.23
C ASN A 142 -0.02 -8.32 0.02
N VAL A 143 -0.41 -9.42 -0.63
CA VAL A 143 0.37 -10.04 -1.71
C VAL A 143 -0.47 -10.17 -2.97
N VAL A 144 -1.51 -10.99 -2.96
CA VAL A 144 -2.20 -11.39 -4.20
C VAL A 144 -2.91 -10.20 -4.84
N ASN A 145 -3.77 -9.52 -4.10
CA ASN A 145 -4.54 -8.40 -4.65
C ASN A 145 -3.74 -7.11 -4.75
N THR A 146 -2.71 -6.91 -3.90
CA THR A 146 -1.71 -5.85 -4.10
C THR A 146 -0.96 -6.02 -5.44
N MET A 147 -0.45 -7.22 -5.74
CA MET A 147 0.22 -7.47 -7.02
C MET A 147 -0.77 -7.41 -8.19
N PHE A 148 -1.98 -7.92 -8.00
CA PHE A 148 -3.02 -7.90 -9.03
C PHE A 148 -3.45 -6.47 -9.38
N LEU A 149 -3.65 -5.60 -8.40
CA LEU A 149 -3.94 -4.18 -8.62
C LEU A 149 -2.79 -3.51 -9.40
N GLY A 150 -1.55 -3.70 -8.96
CA GLY A 150 -0.37 -3.19 -9.66
C GLY A 150 -0.32 -3.60 -11.14
N VAL A 151 -0.54 -4.90 -11.43
CA VAL A 151 -0.59 -5.42 -12.81
C VAL A 151 -1.75 -4.82 -13.61
N LEU A 152 -2.95 -4.77 -13.04
CA LEU A 152 -4.13 -4.24 -13.72
C LEU A 152 -4.06 -2.73 -13.97
N MET A 153 -3.30 -1.99 -13.15
CA MET A 153 -3.07 -0.56 -13.35
C MET A 153 -1.99 -0.28 -14.42
N MET A 154 -1.19 -1.27 -14.83
CA MET A 154 -0.13 -1.09 -15.83
C MET A 154 -0.61 -0.46 -17.14
N PRO A 155 -1.71 -0.89 -17.78
CA PRO A 155 -2.23 -0.24 -18.98
C PRO A 155 -2.48 1.26 -18.77
N LYS A 156 -3.07 1.64 -17.62
CA LYS A 156 -3.36 3.04 -17.31
C LYS A 156 -2.10 3.87 -17.06
N LEU A 157 -1.12 3.29 -16.38
CA LEU A 157 0.18 3.93 -16.16
C LEU A 157 0.91 4.11 -17.50
N MET A 158 0.91 3.10 -18.37
CA MET A 158 1.51 3.19 -19.71
C MET A 158 0.80 4.22 -20.61
N GLU A 159 -0.52 4.31 -20.53
CA GLU A 159 -1.29 5.37 -21.19
C GLU A 159 -0.86 6.75 -20.70
N SER A 160 -0.77 6.93 -19.37
CA SER A 160 -0.34 8.19 -18.75
C SER A 160 1.08 8.57 -19.18
N ALA A 161 1.99 7.60 -19.21
CA ALA A 161 3.37 7.78 -19.66
C ALA A 161 3.45 8.32 -21.09
N LYS A 162 2.69 7.73 -22.02
CA LYS A 162 2.67 8.13 -23.43
C LYS A 162 1.99 9.47 -23.64
N LYS A 163 0.81 9.67 -23.05
CA LYS A 163 -0.03 10.86 -23.26
C LYS A 163 0.58 12.12 -22.67
N HIS A 164 1.20 12.00 -21.49
CA HIS A 164 1.73 13.14 -20.73
C HIS A 164 3.26 13.23 -20.78
N ASN A 165 3.92 12.36 -21.52
CA ASN A 165 5.39 12.26 -21.60
C ASN A 165 6.05 12.20 -20.22
N ILE A 166 5.56 11.31 -19.37
CA ILE A 166 6.03 11.10 -17.99
C ILE A 166 6.55 9.68 -17.77
N LYS A 167 7.22 9.47 -16.64
CA LYS A 167 7.60 8.16 -16.13
C LYS A 167 6.85 7.89 -14.82
N PRO A 168 5.66 7.25 -14.88
CA PRO A 168 4.93 6.89 -13.67
C PRO A 168 5.71 5.90 -12.82
N CYS A 169 5.50 5.96 -11.51
CA CYS A 169 6.14 5.06 -10.54
C CYS A 169 5.12 4.16 -9.86
N VAL A 170 5.47 2.89 -9.67
CA VAL A 170 4.71 1.97 -8.81
C VAL A 170 5.58 1.66 -7.59
N VAL A 171 5.05 1.89 -6.40
CA VAL A 171 5.74 1.65 -5.14
C VAL A 171 4.96 0.59 -4.37
N PHE A 172 5.62 -0.52 -4.05
CA PHE A 172 5.09 -1.53 -3.15
C PHE A 172 5.68 -1.32 -1.76
N LEU A 173 4.82 -1.02 -0.79
CA LEU A 173 5.24 -1.03 0.61
C LEU A 173 5.21 -2.48 1.10
N VAL A 174 6.35 -2.93 1.59
CA VAL A 174 6.55 -4.26 2.15
C VAL A 174 7.08 -4.12 3.58
N SER A 175 7.20 -5.25 4.27
CA SER A 175 7.75 -5.29 5.63
C SER A 175 9.14 -5.95 5.64
N GLY A 176 10.05 -5.41 6.45
CA GLY A 176 11.33 -6.04 6.76
C GLY A 176 11.16 -7.43 7.42
N LEU A 177 10.02 -7.68 8.08
CA LEU A 177 9.71 -8.97 8.72
C LEU A 177 9.70 -10.14 7.72
N GLY A 178 9.38 -9.88 6.45
CA GLY A 178 9.42 -10.87 5.37
C GLY A 178 10.83 -11.37 5.03
N PHE A 179 11.88 -10.74 5.57
CA PHE A 179 13.28 -11.08 5.34
C PHE A 179 13.97 -11.69 6.57
N THR A 180 13.21 -12.02 7.61
CA THR A 180 13.73 -12.65 8.82
C THR A 180 14.09 -14.12 8.59
N PRO A 181 15.00 -14.72 9.40
CA PRO A 181 15.26 -16.16 9.35
C PRO A 181 14.01 -17.01 9.59
N GLN A 182 13.05 -16.50 10.37
CA GLN A 182 11.77 -17.18 10.59
C GLN A 182 10.94 -17.20 9.30
N ALA A 183 10.83 -16.08 8.58
CA ALA A 183 10.17 -16.04 7.28
C ALA A 183 10.81 -17.00 6.26
N GLN A 184 12.15 -17.14 6.28
CA GLN A 184 12.85 -18.12 5.44
C GLN A 184 12.52 -19.57 5.81
N LYS A 185 12.35 -19.88 7.11
CA LYS A 185 11.90 -21.20 7.55
C LYS A 185 10.47 -21.48 7.13
N GLU A 186 9.56 -20.51 7.25
CA GLU A 186 8.18 -20.65 6.76
C GLU A 186 8.14 -20.87 5.25
N LEU A 187 8.96 -20.13 4.49
CA LEU A 187 9.14 -20.35 3.04
C LEU A 187 9.61 -21.77 2.73
N ALA A 188 10.58 -22.28 3.50
CA ALA A 188 11.13 -23.62 3.32
C ALA A 188 10.13 -24.74 3.64
N LYS A 189 9.08 -24.47 4.44
CA LYS A 189 8.01 -25.46 4.68
C LYS A 189 7.26 -25.80 3.38
N GLY A 190 7.10 -24.81 2.49
CA GLY A 190 6.47 -24.99 1.17
C GLY A 190 5.02 -25.48 1.21
N GLY A 191 4.31 -25.36 0.08
CA GLY A 191 3.10 -26.16 -0.19
C GLY A 191 3.47 -27.30 -1.12
N LYS A 192 2.72 -28.42 -1.09
CA LYS A 192 3.03 -29.63 -1.88
C LYS A 192 3.27 -29.35 -3.37
N ASP A 193 2.57 -28.37 -3.94
CA ASP A 193 2.67 -27.99 -5.37
C ASP A 193 3.00 -26.51 -5.61
N ASN A 194 2.61 -25.60 -4.70
CA ASN A 194 3.02 -24.19 -4.74
C ASN A 194 3.01 -23.52 -3.35
N ILE A 195 3.79 -22.46 -3.20
CA ILE A 195 3.92 -21.72 -1.92
C ILE A 195 2.59 -21.16 -1.41
N LEU A 196 1.73 -20.66 -2.30
CA LEU A 196 0.44 -20.05 -1.89
C LEU A 196 -0.49 -21.07 -1.25
N GLN A 197 -0.51 -22.31 -1.73
CA GLN A 197 -1.29 -23.39 -1.13
C GLN A 197 -0.80 -23.75 0.28
N GLY A 198 0.53 -23.80 0.49
CA GLY A 198 1.09 -24.04 1.82
C GLY A 198 0.77 -22.90 2.79
N LEU A 199 0.89 -21.65 2.31
CA LEU A 199 0.52 -20.45 3.06
C LEU A 199 -0.99 -20.34 3.31
N ASN A 200 -1.82 -21.07 2.56
CA ASN A 200 -3.28 -21.12 2.70
C ASN A 200 -3.80 -22.33 3.50
N ASP A 201 -2.93 -23.12 4.14
CA ASP A 201 -3.35 -24.26 4.99
C ASP A 201 -3.41 -23.87 6.48
N PRO A 202 -4.60 -23.75 7.10
CA PRO A 202 -4.72 -23.34 8.49
C PRO A 202 -4.04 -24.32 9.48
N LYS A 203 -3.75 -25.57 9.08
CA LYS A 203 -3.06 -26.54 9.95
C LYS A 203 -1.55 -26.35 9.98
N GLN A 204 -0.99 -25.65 9.00
CA GLN A 204 0.45 -25.45 8.85
C GLN A 204 0.89 -24.04 9.29
N GLN A 205 -0.06 -23.11 9.34
CA GLN A 205 0.22 -21.71 9.65
C GLN A 205 0.22 -21.43 11.15
N ASN A 206 1.22 -20.66 11.58
CA ASN A 206 1.27 -20.04 12.88
C ASN A 206 1.18 -18.52 12.70
N MET A 207 0.02 -17.93 13.05
CA MET A 207 -0.23 -16.50 12.85
C MET A 207 0.64 -15.63 13.76
N ASP A 208 1.08 -16.14 14.91
CA ASP A 208 1.97 -15.43 15.85
C ASP A 208 3.40 -15.30 15.33
N GLN A 209 3.75 -15.99 14.23
CA GLN A 209 5.10 -16.06 13.66
C GLN A 209 5.24 -15.35 12.31
N ARG A 210 4.21 -14.62 11.86
CA ARG A 210 4.21 -13.85 10.61
C ARG A 210 4.44 -12.36 10.82
#